data_AF-A0A6G2IK06-F1
#
_entry.id   AF-A0A6G2IK06-F1
#
_cell.length_a   1.000
_cell.length_b   1.000
_cell.length_c   1.000
_cell.angle_alpha   90.00
_cell.angle_beta   90.00
_cell.angle_gamma   90.00
#
_symmetry.space_group_name_H-M   'P 1'
#
loop_
_entity.id
_entity.type
_entity.pdbx_description
1 polymer ?
#
loop_
_entity_poly.entity_id
_entity_poly.type
_entity_poly.pdbx_seq_one_letter_code
_entity_poly.pdbx_strand_id
1 'polypeptide(L)'
;MPPQGRGPGTHFHSTMSESFFILSGTVRLFDGEKWIDATPGDFLYVPVGGRHAFHNGSDEPASLLLLFSPGAPRDGYFEGMAELAAMSDEEREDFFLYHDTYWVGA
;
A
#
# COMPACT_ATOMS: atom_id res chain seq x y z
N MET A 1 -11.66 -2.92 -0.50
CA MET A 1 -11.34 -2.94 0.95
C MET A 1 -12.63 -3.14 1.73
N PRO A 2 -12.70 -4.13 2.63
CA PRO A 2 -13.88 -4.32 3.49
C PRO A 2 -14.03 -3.14 4.48
N PRO A 3 -15.20 -2.98 5.12
CA PRO A 3 -15.37 -2.10 6.27
C PRO A 3 -14.27 -2.31 7.31
N GLN A 4 -13.71 -1.23 7.84
CA GLN A 4 -12.57 -1.26 8.78
C GLN A 4 -11.38 -2.10 8.30
N GLY A 5 -11.27 -2.28 6.98
CA GLY A 5 -10.24 -3.10 6.35
C GLY A 5 -8.85 -2.50 6.49
N ARG A 6 -7.91 -3.30 6.98
CA ARG A 6 -6.49 -2.91 7.06
C ARG A 6 -5.85 -2.95 5.67
N GLY A 7 -5.06 -1.94 5.36
CA GLY A 7 -4.05 -2.00 4.30
C GLY A 7 -2.64 -2.11 4.90
N PRO A 8 -1.59 -1.88 4.11
CA PRO A 8 -0.21 -1.94 4.58
C PRO A 8 0.06 -0.85 5.62
N GLY A 9 0.90 -1.19 6.60
CA GLY A 9 1.49 -0.22 7.54
C GLY A 9 2.42 0.77 6.83
N THR A 10 3.07 1.64 7.60
CA THR A 10 3.96 2.66 7.03
C THR A 10 5.15 2.01 6.33
N HIS A 11 5.30 2.32 5.05
CA HIS A 11 6.41 1.86 4.22
C HIS A 11 6.76 2.89 3.15
N PHE A 12 7.81 2.62 2.40
CA PHE A 12 8.14 3.37 1.19
C PHE A 12 8.69 2.43 0.13
N HIS A 13 8.75 2.96 -1.09
CA HIS A 13 9.35 2.32 -2.25
C HIS A 13 10.58 3.09 -2.70
N SER A 14 11.70 2.41 -2.94
CA SER A 14 12.99 3.08 -3.23
C SER A 14 13.18 3.41 -4.71
N THR A 15 12.43 2.76 -5.59
CA THR A 15 12.56 2.92 -7.05
C THR A 15 11.23 3.15 -7.79
N MET A 16 10.09 2.94 -7.15
CA MET A 16 8.76 3.18 -7.73
C MET A 16 7.99 4.28 -7.00
N SER A 17 7.19 5.02 -7.77
CA SER A 17 6.09 5.82 -7.26
C SER A 17 4.82 4.98 -7.19
N GLU A 18 3.94 5.31 -6.25
CA GLU A 18 2.62 4.71 -6.12
C GLU A 18 1.54 5.79 -6.20
N SER A 19 0.45 5.50 -6.89
CA SER A 19 -0.71 6.39 -6.96
C SER A 19 -1.99 5.66 -6.59
N PHE A 20 -2.89 6.41 -5.95
CA PHE A 20 -4.18 5.94 -5.45
C PHE A 20 -5.27 6.71 -6.16
N PHE A 21 -6.21 6.01 -6.79
CA PHE A 21 -7.42 6.63 -7.32
C PHE A 21 -8.65 6.00 -6.68
N ILE A 22 -9.45 6.80 -5.98
CA ILE A 22 -10.58 6.27 -5.21
C ILE A 22 -11.80 6.08 -6.12
N LEU A 23 -12.32 4.86 -6.14
CA LEU A 23 -13.48 4.48 -6.94
C LEU A 23 -14.78 4.55 -6.15
N SER A 24 -14.75 4.15 -4.88
CA SER A 24 -15.92 4.19 -3.98
C SER A 24 -15.50 4.23 -2.51
N GLY A 25 -16.38 4.69 -1.63
CA GLY A 25 -16.15 4.75 -0.19
C GLY A 25 -15.09 5.77 0.21
N THR A 26 -14.46 5.56 1.36
CA THR A 26 -13.40 6.42 1.89
C THR A 26 -12.18 5.60 2.26
N VAL A 27 -11.01 6.01 1.77
CA VAL A 27 -9.71 5.42 2.14
C VAL A 27 -8.90 6.46 2.88
N ARG A 28 -8.33 6.10 4.02
CA ARG A 28 -7.40 6.95 4.75
C ARG A 28 -5.99 6.66 4.25
N LEU A 29 -5.27 7.67 3.80
CA LEU A 29 -3.87 7.61 3.39
C LEU A 29 -3.02 8.39 4.40
N PHE A 30 -1.93 7.81 4.87
CA PHE A 30 -0.88 8.50 5.59
C PHE A 30 0.14 9.02 4.58
N ASP A 31 0.50 10.30 4.64
CA ASP A 31 1.44 10.95 3.70
C ASP A 31 2.88 11.04 4.24
N GLY A 32 3.15 10.39 5.38
CA GLY A 32 4.42 10.50 6.10
C GLY A 32 4.37 11.46 7.29
N GLU A 33 3.38 12.35 7.35
CA GLU A 33 3.19 13.32 8.43
C GLU A 33 1.81 13.20 9.10
N LYS A 34 0.75 13.01 8.30
CA LYS A 34 -0.63 12.99 8.76
C LYS A 34 -1.49 12.04 7.94
N TRP A 35 -2.66 11.74 8.48
CA TRP A 35 -3.71 10.98 7.79
C TRP A 35 -4.64 11.93 7.03
N ILE A 36 -4.96 11.54 5.79
CA ILE A 36 -5.85 12.24 4.87
C ILE A 36 -6.96 11.28 4.45
N ASP A 37 -8.20 11.74 4.46
CA ASP A 37 -9.34 10.98 3.97
C ASP A 37 -9.53 11.28 2.48
N ALA A 38 -9.49 10.24 1.65
CA ALA A 38 -9.71 10.32 0.22
C ALA A 38 -11.05 9.68 -0.16
N THR A 39 -11.78 10.34 -1.04
CA THR A 39 -13.15 10.05 -1.44
C THR A 39 -13.26 9.84 -2.96
N PRO A 40 -14.39 9.34 -3.49
CA PRO A 40 -14.45 8.91 -4.89
C PRO A 40 -14.11 10.04 -5.87
N GLY A 41 -13.19 9.77 -6.80
CA GLY A 41 -12.65 10.76 -7.74
C GLY A 41 -11.35 11.42 -7.29
N ASP A 42 -10.96 11.29 -6.02
CA ASP A 42 -9.67 11.78 -5.54
C ASP A 42 -8.51 10.95 -6.10
N PHE A 43 -7.42 11.65 -6.43
CA PHE A 43 -6.16 11.08 -6.89
C PHE A 43 -5.04 11.51 -5.94
N LEU A 44 -4.29 10.54 -5.41
CA LEU A 44 -3.16 10.78 -4.52
C LEU A 44 -1.90 10.19 -5.14
N TYR A 45 -0.81 10.95 -5.09
CA TYR A 45 0.47 10.57 -5.65
C TYR A 45 1.53 10.50 -4.53
N VAL A 46 2.18 9.36 -4.42
CA VAL A 46 3.32 9.14 -3.54
C VAL A 46 4.58 9.08 -4.39
N PRO A 47 5.51 10.05 -4.25
CA PRO A 47 6.76 10.02 -4.98
C PRO A 47 7.67 8.87 -4.50
N VAL A 48 8.68 8.53 -5.31
CA VAL A 48 9.74 7.61 -4.89
C VAL A 48 10.34 8.05 -3.55
N GLY A 49 10.46 7.12 -2.61
CA GLY A 49 10.91 7.38 -1.22
C GLY A 49 9.84 7.97 -0.30
N GLY A 50 8.65 8.30 -0.82
CA GLY A 50 7.53 8.81 -0.05
C GLY A 50 6.99 7.76 0.93
N ARG A 51 7.02 8.08 2.21
CA ARG A 51 6.46 7.23 3.26
C ARG A 51 4.95 7.30 3.23
N HIS A 52 4.30 6.15 3.24
CA HIS A 52 2.85 6.11 3.23
C HIS A 52 2.30 4.82 3.85
N ALA A 53 1.02 4.88 4.21
CA ALA A 53 0.22 3.76 4.69
C ALA A 53 -1.23 4.01 4.26
N PHE A 54 -2.06 2.98 4.17
CA PHE A 54 -3.48 3.21 3.93
C PHE A 54 -4.36 2.17 4.59
N HIS A 55 -5.59 2.56 4.92
CA HIS A 55 -6.61 1.64 5.38
C HIS A 55 -8.01 2.19 5.06
N ASN A 56 -9.02 1.32 5.09
CA ASN A 56 -10.41 1.76 5.19
C ASN A 56 -10.73 1.95 6.68
N GLY A 57 -11.00 3.19 7.11
CA GLY A 57 -11.37 3.51 8.50
C GLY A 57 -12.87 3.65 8.72
N SER A 58 -13.67 3.38 7.69
CA SER A 58 -15.12 3.54 7.72
C SER A 58 -15.85 2.21 7.90
N ASP A 59 -17.13 2.29 8.29
CA ASP A 59 -18.01 1.13 8.41
C ASP A 59 -18.62 0.69 7.06
N GLU A 60 -18.25 1.35 5.97
CA GLU A 60 -18.69 1.06 4.61
C GLU A 60 -17.53 0.48 3.77
N PRO A 61 -17.79 -0.36 2.75
CA PRO A 61 -16.76 -0.84 1.86
C PRO A 61 -16.20 0.30 0.98
N ALA A 62 -14.91 0.23 0.68
CA ALA A 62 -14.23 1.16 -0.21
C ALA A 62 -13.51 0.41 -1.33
N SER A 63 -13.34 1.05 -2.49
CA SER A 63 -12.55 0.52 -3.60
C SER A 63 -11.68 1.61 -4.21
N LEU A 64 -10.54 1.19 -4.73
CA LEU A 64 -9.50 2.06 -5.26
C LEU A 64 -8.72 1.33 -6.36
N LEU A 65 -8.04 2.11 -7.20
CA LEU A 65 -6.99 1.65 -8.08
C LEU A 65 -5.64 2.02 -7.48
N LEU A 66 -4.72 1.06 -7.46
CA LEU A 66 -3.31 1.27 -7.18
C LEU A 66 -2.55 1.27 -8.49
N LEU A 67 -1.66 2.24 -8.67
CA LEU A 67 -0.80 2.35 -9.84
C LEU A 67 0.66 2.47 -9.38
N PHE A 68 1.49 1.54 -9.83
CA PHE A 68 2.93 1.54 -9.55
C PHE A 68 3.69 1.93 -10.82
N SER A 69 4.66 2.83 -10.70
CA SER A 69 5.50 3.25 -11.82
C SER A 69 6.95 3.45 -11.38
N PRO A 70 7.92 2.67 -11.93
CA PRO A 70 7.72 1.50 -12.80
C PRO A 70 6.91 0.38 -12.14
N GLY A 71 6.21 -0.44 -12.94
CA GLY A 71 5.32 -1.49 -12.41
C GLY A 71 6.02 -2.76 -11.90
N ALA A 72 7.25 -3.02 -12.35
CA ALA A 72 8.02 -4.18 -11.89
C ALA A 72 8.76 -3.87 -10.57
N PRO A 73 8.87 -4.85 -9.64
CA PRO A 73 8.37 -6.22 -9.73
C PRO A 73 7.08 -6.43 -8.90
N ARG A 74 5.97 -5.71 -9.17
CA ARG A 74 4.74 -5.83 -8.35
C ARG A 74 3.91 -7.09 -8.59
N ASP A 75 3.88 -7.65 -9.80
CA ASP A 75 3.03 -8.80 -10.11
C ASP A 75 3.32 -9.97 -9.17
N GLY A 76 4.59 -10.36 -9.04
CA GLY A 76 5.03 -11.44 -8.15
C GLY A 76 4.77 -11.17 -6.67
N TYR A 77 4.68 -9.90 -6.25
CA TYR A 77 4.33 -9.58 -4.87
C TYR A 77 2.87 -9.93 -4.59
N PHE A 78 1.96 -9.50 -5.47
CA PHE A 78 0.53 -9.72 -5.27
C PHE A 78 0.20 -11.21 -5.37
N GLU A 79 0.87 -11.95 -6.24
CA GLU A 79 0.78 -13.40 -6.33
C GLU A 79 1.35 -14.10 -5.09
N GLY A 80 2.49 -13.62 -4.57
CA GLY A 80 3.18 -14.20 -3.42
C GLY A 80 2.57 -13.87 -2.06
N MET A 81 1.70 -12.87 -1.95
CA MET A 81 1.12 -12.44 -0.67
C MET A 81 0.40 -13.56 0.09
N ALA A 82 -0.22 -14.51 -0.62
CA ALA A 82 -0.93 -15.63 0.01
C ALA A 82 0.02 -16.57 0.78
N GLU A 83 1.29 -16.62 0.39
CA GLU A 83 2.30 -17.52 0.95
C GLU A 83 3.10 -16.89 2.10
N LEU A 84 2.92 -15.58 2.36
CA LEU A 84 3.67 -14.86 3.40
C LEU A 84 3.59 -15.53 4.77
N ALA A 85 2.45 -16.12 5.12
CA ALA A 85 2.26 -16.80 6.40
C ALA A 85 3.11 -18.08 6.54
N ALA A 86 3.53 -18.69 5.43
CA ALA A 86 4.35 -19.91 5.41
C ALA A 86 5.85 -19.61 5.37
N MET A 87 6.25 -18.41 4.96
CA MET A 87 7.65 -17.97 4.93
C MET A 87 8.20 -17.76 6.35
N SER A 88 9.49 -18.01 6.54
CA SER A 88 10.25 -17.55 7.70
C SER A 88 10.40 -16.02 7.70
N ASP A 89 10.90 -15.46 8.80
CA ASP A 89 11.11 -14.01 8.90
C ASP A 89 12.13 -13.50 7.87
N GLU A 90 13.23 -14.25 7.66
CA GLU A 90 14.27 -13.94 6.66
C GLU A 90 13.70 -14.00 5.23
N GLU A 91 12.94 -15.04 4.90
CA GLU A 91 12.30 -15.16 3.58
C GLU A 91 11.29 -14.04 3.31
N ARG A 92 10.53 -13.61 4.34
CA ARG A 92 9.62 -12.46 4.20
C ARG A 92 10.38 -11.16 3.98
N GLU A 93 11.48 -10.95 4.71
CA GLU A 93 12.32 -9.77 4.54
C GLU A 93 12.89 -9.69 3.11
N ASP A 94 13.49 -10.77 2.63
CA ASP A 94 14.01 -10.87 1.26
C ASP A 94 12.91 -10.67 0.22
N PHE A 95 11.72 -11.24 0.45
CA PHE A 95 10.56 -11.03 -0.41
C PHE A 95 10.18 -9.54 -0.49
N PHE A 96 10.07 -8.85 0.65
CA PHE A 96 9.72 -7.43 0.66
C PHE A 96 10.78 -6.57 -0.04
N LEU A 97 12.07 -6.84 0.22
CA LEU A 97 13.18 -6.12 -0.41
C LEU A 97 13.21 -6.33 -1.92
N TYR A 98 13.06 -7.57 -2.38
CA TYR A 98 12.96 -7.89 -3.81
C TYR A 98 11.80 -7.13 -4.46
N HIS A 99 10.71 -6.94 -3.73
CA HIS A 99 9.51 -6.25 -4.15
C HIS A 99 9.48 -4.75 -3.83
N ASP A 100 10.65 -4.14 -3.63
CA ASP A 100 10.87 -2.71 -3.39
C ASP A 100 10.05 -2.16 -2.20
N THR A 101 9.71 -2.99 -1.22
CA THR A 101 8.87 -2.62 -0.07
C THR A 101 9.72 -2.50 1.19
N TYR A 102 9.86 -1.29 1.72
CA TYR A 102 10.66 -1.02 2.91
C TYR A 102 9.77 -0.55 4.07
N TRP A 103 9.60 -1.39 5.07
CA TRP A 103 8.77 -1.09 6.23
C TRP A 103 9.43 -0.08 7.18
N VAL A 104 8.63 0.81 7.77
CA VAL A 104 9.08 1.85 8.69
C VAL A 104 8.36 1.71 10.02
N GLY A 105 9.11 1.38 11.08
CA GLY A 105 8.58 1.17 12.43
C GLY A 105 7.91 -0.19 12.55
N ALA A 106 8.53 -1.09 13.32
CA ALA A 106 7.94 -2.34 13.79
C ALA A 106 7.07 -2.09 15.02
#